data_AF-A0A7Y3IVQ3-F1
#
_entry.id   AF-A0A7Y3IVQ3-F1
#
_cell.length_a   1.000
_cell.length_b   1.000
_cell.length_c   1.000
_cell.angle_alpha   90.00
_cell.angle_beta   90.00
_cell.angle_gamma   90.00
#
_symmetry.space_group_name_H-M   'P 1'
#
loop_
_entity.id
_entity.type
_entity.pdbx_description
1 polymer ?
#
loop_
_entity_poly.entity_id
_entity_poly.type
_entity_poly.pdbx_seq_one_letter_code
_entity_poly.pdbx_strand_id
1 'polypeptide(L)'
;VKGAIKPATEVETNRMERKGKGIWCLENELLQGWAITAGFVGTTTLICGPRAIPFLVAQGVYGASLLEVVNYIEHYGLLRQKDEQGKYERTSPEHSWNSNYVVTNLVLYQLQRHSDHHAYPARSFQALRHFENSPQLPGGYASMLLPAYLPSLWFELMDRRVIEHYKGDLSKINMDPDRREELMKKYEQLAASTAAQEDALTQAVS
;
A
#
# COMPACT_ATOMS: atom_id res chain seq x y z
N VAL A 1 6.05 3.14 -14.12
CA VAL A 1 6.61 4.50 -14.35
C VAL A 1 5.78 5.40 -15.28
N LYS A 2 5.57 5.07 -16.58
CA LYS A 2 4.80 5.93 -17.51
C LYS A 2 3.35 6.23 -17.06
N GLY A 3 2.71 5.30 -16.35
CA GLY A 3 1.35 5.46 -15.82
C GLY A 3 1.21 6.41 -14.62
N ALA A 4 2.29 6.73 -13.91
CA ALA A 4 2.26 7.60 -12.72
C ALA A 4 2.54 9.08 -13.04
N ILE A 5 3.34 9.34 -14.10
CA ILE A 5 3.77 10.70 -14.46
C ILE A 5 2.58 11.54 -14.94
N LYS A 6 1.73 10.99 -15.80
CA LYS A 6 0.59 11.72 -16.37
C LYS A 6 -0.42 12.18 -15.29
N PRO A 7 -0.92 11.30 -14.40
CA PRO A 7 -1.77 11.74 -13.29
C PRO A 7 -1.09 12.75 -12.36
N ALA A 8 0.20 12.56 -12.05
CA ALA A 8 0.93 13.49 -11.19
C ALA A 8 1.04 14.89 -11.83
N THR A 9 1.33 14.96 -13.13
CA THR A 9 1.38 16.23 -13.86
C THR A 9 0.02 16.90 -13.95
N GLU A 10 -1.06 16.14 -14.14
CA GLU A 10 -2.43 16.67 -14.17
C GLU A 10 -2.84 17.24 -12.82
N VAL A 11 -2.59 16.50 -11.73
CA VAL A 11 -2.88 16.95 -10.35
C VAL A 11 -2.13 18.24 -10.03
N GLU A 12 -0.85 18.31 -10.36
CA GLU A 12 -0.04 19.49 -10.07
C GLU A 12 -0.42 20.68 -10.95
N THR A 13 -0.69 20.44 -12.23
CA THR A 13 -1.17 21.50 -13.14
C THR A 13 -2.48 22.09 -12.62
N ASN A 14 -3.45 21.26 -12.24
CA ASN A 14 -4.71 21.70 -11.64
C ASN A 14 -4.50 22.46 -10.31
N ARG A 15 -3.46 22.12 -9.53
CA ARG A 15 -3.10 22.87 -8.32
C ARG A 15 -2.53 24.25 -8.66
N MET A 16 -1.68 24.34 -9.67
CA MET A 16 -1.10 25.60 -10.16
C MET A 16 -2.16 26.52 -10.75
N GLU A 17 -3.08 25.99 -11.56
CA GLU A 17 -4.21 26.74 -12.12
C GLU A 17 -5.11 27.33 -11.02
N ARG A 18 -5.46 26.54 -10.00
CA ARG A 18 -6.22 27.05 -8.83
C ARG A 18 -5.50 28.15 -8.05
N LYS A 19 -4.17 28.21 -8.12
CA LYS A 19 -3.35 29.27 -7.53
C LYS A 19 -3.07 30.43 -8.50
N GLY A 20 -3.57 30.36 -9.73
CA GLY A 20 -3.29 31.35 -10.78
C GLY A 20 -1.82 31.38 -11.22
N LYS A 21 -1.08 30.27 -11.06
CA LYS A 21 0.35 30.17 -11.37
C LYS A 21 0.59 29.28 -12.59
N GLY A 22 1.66 29.56 -13.32
CA GLY A 22 2.13 28.72 -14.42
C GLY A 22 2.95 27.53 -13.93
N ILE A 23 3.19 26.58 -14.83
CA ILE A 23 3.98 25.37 -14.54
C ILE A 23 5.44 25.68 -14.17
N TRP A 24 6.00 26.79 -14.68
CA TRP A 24 7.37 27.23 -14.40
C TRP A 24 7.41 28.19 -13.20
N CYS A 25 7.15 27.66 -12.01
CA CYS A 25 7.26 28.42 -10.77
C CYS A 25 7.96 27.62 -9.68
N LEU A 26 8.57 28.32 -8.73
CA LEU A 26 9.23 27.68 -7.59
C LEU A 26 8.26 26.96 -6.67
N GLU A 27 6.95 27.24 -6.74
CA GLU A 27 5.94 26.52 -5.97
C GLU A 27 5.52 25.21 -6.59
N ASN A 28 5.96 24.92 -7.82
CA ASN A 28 5.66 23.67 -8.48
C ASN A 28 6.44 22.53 -7.82
N GLU A 29 5.71 21.65 -7.13
CA GLU A 29 6.29 20.56 -6.34
C GLU A 29 6.95 19.50 -7.22
N LEU A 30 6.48 19.31 -8.46
CA LEU A 30 7.14 18.43 -9.43
C LEU A 30 8.49 19.00 -9.88
N LEU A 31 8.55 20.30 -10.19
CA LEU A 31 9.81 20.94 -10.57
C LEU A 31 10.82 20.93 -9.42
N GLN A 32 10.37 21.20 -8.19
CA GLN A 32 11.23 21.09 -7.01
C GLN A 32 11.78 19.66 -6.86
N GLY A 33 10.92 18.64 -6.94
CA GLY A 33 11.32 17.24 -6.83
C GLY A 33 12.32 16.84 -7.91
N TRP A 34 12.09 17.25 -9.16
CA TRP A 34 13.02 17.00 -10.26
C TRP A 34 14.34 17.73 -10.10
N ALA A 35 14.32 18.99 -9.65
CA ALA A 35 15.52 19.79 -9.39
C ALA A 35 16.38 19.18 -8.28
N ILE A 36 15.76 18.75 -7.18
CA ILE A 36 16.45 18.05 -6.08
C ILE A 36 17.06 16.74 -6.57
N THR A 37 16.29 15.95 -7.33
CA THR A 37 16.77 14.67 -7.89
C THR A 37 17.96 14.89 -8.84
N ALA A 38 17.84 15.85 -9.76
CA ALA A 38 18.91 16.20 -10.70
C ALA A 38 20.15 16.74 -9.97
N GLY A 39 19.96 17.56 -8.94
CA GLY A 39 21.03 18.05 -8.07
C GLY A 39 21.74 16.90 -7.36
N PHE A 40 21.02 15.98 -6.74
CA PHE A 40 21.58 14.82 -6.06
C PHE A 40 22.38 13.92 -7.01
N VAL A 41 21.80 13.54 -8.15
CA VAL A 41 22.48 12.72 -9.16
C VAL A 41 23.68 13.46 -9.74
N GLY A 42 23.52 14.75 -10.06
CA GLY A 42 24.58 15.61 -10.60
C GLY A 42 25.76 15.74 -9.64
N THR A 43 25.51 16.14 -8.39
CA THR A 43 26.55 16.27 -7.35
C THR A 43 27.25 14.93 -7.10
N THR A 44 26.52 13.83 -6.99
CA THR A 44 27.13 12.51 -6.78
C THR A 44 27.99 12.09 -7.98
N THR A 45 27.52 12.34 -9.20
CA THR A 45 28.27 12.06 -10.42
C THR A 45 29.50 12.94 -10.56
N LEU A 46 29.45 14.20 -10.12
CA LEU A 46 30.60 15.11 -10.11
C LEU A 46 31.68 14.65 -9.11
N ILE A 47 31.28 14.18 -7.93
CA ILE A 47 32.21 13.75 -6.87
C ILE A 47 32.80 12.35 -7.16
N CYS A 48 31.94 11.39 -7.51
CA CYS A 48 32.31 9.98 -7.69
C CYS A 48 32.63 9.59 -9.14
N GLY A 49 32.45 10.53 -10.07
CA GLY A 49 32.61 10.33 -11.50
C GLY A 49 31.41 9.64 -12.18
N PRO A 50 31.41 9.56 -13.53
CA PRO A 50 30.34 8.94 -14.32
C PRO A 50 30.07 7.47 -14.00
N ARG A 51 31.02 6.77 -13.38
CA ARG A 51 30.86 5.37 -12.96
C ARG A 51 29.78 5.20 -11.87
N ALA A 52 29.41 6.27 -11.16
CA ALA A 52 28.33 6.24 -10.17
C ALA A 52 26.93 6.12 -10.80
N ILE A 53 26.76 6.58 -12.05
CA ILE A 53 25.46 6.60 -12.74
C ILE A 53 24.75 5.23 -12.75
N PRO A 54 25.37 4.11 -13.17
CA PRO A 54 24.70 2.82 -13.16
C PRO A 54 24.26 2.38 -11.76
N PHE A 55 25.02 2.70 -10.70
CA PHE A 55 24.64 2.40 -9.33
C PHE A 55 23.45 3.25 -8.87
N LEU A 56 23.42 4.54 -9.23
CA LEU A 56 22.29 5.43 -8.93
C LEU A 56 21.01 4.97 -9.65
N VAL A 57 21.14 4.56 -10.91
CA VAL A 57 20.01 3.99 -11.67
C VAL A 57 19.53 2.69 -11.03
N ALA A 58 20.44 1.78 -10.71
CA ALA A 58 20.09 0.52 -10.04
C ALA A 58 19.42 0.75 -8.68
N GLN A 59 19.91 1.72 -7.89
CA GLN A 59 19.30 2.13 -6.63
C GLN A 59 17.89 2.69 -6.84
N GLY A 60 17.69 3.55 -7.85
CA GLY A 60 16.38 4.11 -8.18
C GLY A 60 15.37 3.03 -8.61
N VAL A 61 15.81 2.09 -9.46
CA VAL A 61 14.98 0.94 -9.86
C VAL A 61 14.62 0.08 -8.65
N TYR A 62 15.61 -0.27 -7.83
CA TYR A 62 15.38 -1.06 -6.62
C TYR A 62 14.44 -0.35 -5.64
N GLY A 63 14.62 0.95 -5.42
CA GLY A 63 13.74 1.76 -4.57
C GLY A 63 12.30 1.80 -5.10
N ALA A 64 12.11 1.97 -6.41
CA ALA A 64 10.79 1.92 -7.03
C ALA A 64 10.13 0.54 -6.89
N SER A 65 10.87 -0.54 -7.16
CA SER A 65 10.38 -1.91 -6.98
C SER A 65 10.05 -2.21 -5.52
N LEU A 66 10.86 -1.73 -4.57
CA LEU A 66 10.59 -1.90 -3.14
C LEU A 66 9.29 -1.20 -2.73
N LEU A 67 9.05 0.02 -3.22
CA LEU A 67 7.77 0.71 -3.00
C LEU A 67 6.58 -0.08 -3.57
N GLU A 68 6.70 -0.64 -4.78
CA GLU A 68 5.63 -1.46 -5.37
C GLU A 68 5.34 -2.72 -4.55
N VAL A 69 6.37 -3.42 -4.07
CA VAL A 69 6.20 -4.60 -3.22
C VAL A 69 5.56 -4.23 -1.90
N VAL A 70 5.94 -3.11 -1.29
CA VAL A 70 5.30 -2.70 -0.04
C VAL A 70 3.84 -2.30 -0.26
N ASN A 71 3.52 -1.56 -1.32
CA ASN A 71 2.12 -1.28 -1.68
C ASN A 71 1.32 -2.58 -1.89
N TYR A 72 1.94 -3.58 -2.52
CA TYR A 72 1.32 -4.91 -2.68
C TYR A 72 1.04 -5.58 -1.34
N ILE A 73 2.00 -5.55 -0.40
CA ILE A 73 1.83 -6.07 0.97
C ILE A 73 0.69 -5.34 1.68
N GLU A 74 0.65 -4.01 1.62
CA GLU A 74 -0.33 -3.17 2.32
C GLU A 74 -1.75 -3.35 1.82
N HIS A 75 -1.94 -3.66 0.55
CA HIS A 75 -3.27 -3.76 -0.05
C HIS A 75 -3.67 -5.18 -0.48
N TYR A 76 -2.89 -6.19 -0.09
CA TYR A 76 -3.13 -7.56 -0.53
C TYR A 76 -4.52 -8.06 -0.15
N GLY A 77 -5.30 -8.51 -1.15
CA GLY A 77 -6.61 -9.14 -0.97
C GLY A 77 -7.75 -8.22 -0.47
N LEU A 78 -7.46 -6.96 -0.14
CA LEU A 78 -8.44 -6.01 0.37
C LEU A 78 -9.20 -5.34 -0.78
N LEU A 79 -10.53 -5.27 -0.67
CA LEU A 79 -11.40 -4.69 -1.70
C LEU A 79 -12.33 -3.65 -1.09
N ARG A 80 -12.34 -2.45 -1.70
CA ARG A 80 -13.37 -1.45 -1.44
C ARG A 80 -14.68 -1.89 -2.06
N GLN A 81 -15.71 -1.97 -1.25
CA GLN A 81 -17.07 -2.27 -1.67
C GLN A 81 -17.70 -1.06 -2.37
N LYS A 82 -18.70 -1.35 -3.21
CA LYS A 82 -19.55 -0.34 -3.84
C LYS A 82 -20.92 -0.38 -3.20
N ASP A 83 -21.51 0.80 -3.04
CA ASP A 83 -22.92 0.92 -2.67
C ASP A 83 -23.82 0.49 -3.85
N GLU A 84 -25.14 0.45 -3.59
CA GLU A 84 -26.16 0.12 -4.59
C GLU A 84 -26.15 1.06 -5.81
N GLN A 85 -25.54 2.24 -5.67
CA GLN A 85 -25.41 3.26 -6.71
C GLN A 85 -24.08 3.13 -7.47
N GLY A 86 -23.27 2.11 -7.16
CA GLY A 86 -21.99 1.81 -7.79
C GLY A 86 -20.83 2.68 -7.33
N LYS A 87 -21.03 3.51 -6.30
CA LYS A 87 -20.00 4.38 -5.74
C LYS A 87 -19.19 3.62 -4.70
N TYR A 88 -17.87 3.72 -4.80
CA TYR A 88 -16.99 3.09 -3.83
C TYR A 88 -17.12 3.75 -2.45
N GLU A 89 -17.09 2.91 -1.41
CA GLU A 89 -17.04 3.34 -0.02
C GLU A 89 -15.82 4.22 0.26
N ARG A 90 -15.91 5.09 1.27
CA ARG A 90 -14.80 5.98 1.61
C ARG A 90 -13.58 5.17 2.07
N THR A 91 -12.39 5.56 1.62
CA THR A 91 -11.15 4.95 2.11
C THR A 91 -11.07 5.08 3.63
N SER A 92 -10.79 3.95 4.28
CA SER A 92 -10.77 3.79 5.73
C SER A 92 -9.56 2.91 6.10
N PRO A 93 -9.20 2.82 7.40
CA PRO A 93 -8.09 2.00 7.85
C PRO A 93 -8.25 0.49 7.56
N GLU A 94 -9.47 0.01 7.28
CA GLU A 94 -9.72 -1.40 6.93
C GLU A 94 -9.24 -1.77 5.51
N HIS A 95 -8.94 -0.77 4.68
CA HIS A 95 -8.50 -0.95 3.29
C HIS A 95 -6.98 -1.07 3.14
N SER A 96 -6.25 -1.23 4.25
CA SER A 96 -4.81 -1.41 4.27
C SER A 96 -4.39 -2.24 5.47
N TRP A 97 -3.50 -3.19 5.26
CA TRP A 97 -2.82 -3.91 6.32
C TRP A 97 -1.91 -2.97 7.12
N ASN A 98 -2.02 -3.04 8.43
CA ASN A 98 -1.23 -2.28 9.39
C ASN A 98 -0.15 -3.19 10.01
N SER A 99 0.88 -2.62 10.62
CA SER A 99 1.90 -3.39 11.32
C SER A 99 2.38 -2.57 12.52
N ASN A 100 2.71 -3.20 13.64
CA ASN A 100 2.99 -2.50 14.91
C ASN A 100 4.46 -2.62 15.37
N TYR A 101 5.39 -2.92 14.47
CA TYR A 101 6.79 -3.17 14.82
C TYR A 101 7.67 -1.92 14.70
N VAL A 102 8.06 -1.38 15.86
CA VAL A 102 8.80 -0.11 16.06
C VAL A 102 10.11 -0.02 15.26
N VAL A 103 10.86 -1.12 15.14
CA VAL A 103 12.17 -1.14 14.46
C VAL A 103 12.03 -0.95 12.95
N THR A 104 11.07 -1.62 12.32
CA THR A 104 10.76 -1.41 10.90
C THR A 104 10.14 -0.05 10.62
N ASN A 105 9.40 0.52 11.57
CA ASN A 105 8.87 1.87 11.49
C ASN A 105 9.97 2.93 11.42
N LEU A 106 11.07 2.74 12.14
CA LEU A 106 12.20 3.66 12.10
C LEU A 106 12.95 3.59 10.77
N VAL A 107 13.10 2.39 10.20
CA VAL A 107 13.84 2.18 8.94
C VAL A 107 13.04 2.58 7.70
N LEU A 108 11.72 2.41 7.71
CA LEU A 108 10.84 2.69 6.56
C LEU A 108 10.10 4.03 6.69
N TYR A 109 10.57 4.96 7.53
CA TYR A 109 9.88 6.24 7.77
C TYR A 109 8.39 6.06 8.11
N GLN A 110 8.10 5.34 9.18
CA GLN A 110 6.78 5.09 9.78
C GLN A 110 5.68 4.68 8.81
N LEU A 111 6.03 3.93 7.77
CA LEU A 111 5.08 3.43 6.76
C LEU A 111 3.86 2.72 7.38
N GLN A 112 3.96 2.17 8.60
CA GLN A 112 2.84 1.52 9.30
C GLN A 112 1.64 2.44 9.57
N ARG A 113 1.85 3.77 9.58
CA ARG A 113 0.77 4.75 9.76
C ARG A 113 -0.03 5.04 8.49
N HIS A 114 0.27 4.31 7.41
CA HIS A 114 -0.37 4.42 6.10
C HIS A 114 -1.90 4.28 6.17
N SER A 115 -2.44 3.43 7.05
CA SER A 115 -3.89 3.28 7.23
C SER A 115 -4.60 4.56 7.69
N ASP A 116 -4.01 5.33 8.61
CA ASP A 116 -4.55 6.63 9.03
C ASP A 116 -4.30 7.71 7.97
N HIS A 117 -3.17 7.65 7.25
CA HIS A 117 -2.93 8.57 6.13
C HIS A 117 -3.96 8.34 5.01
N HIS A 118 -4.29 7.09 4.68
CA HIS A 118 -5.27 6.77 3.64
C HIS A 118 -6.69 7.16 4.03
N ALA A 119 -7.02 7.08 5.33
CA ALA A 119 -8.30 7.56 5.86
C ALA A 119 -8.38 9.09 5.98
N TYR A 120 -7.25 9.74 6.32
CA TYR A 120 -7.13 11.18 6.60
C TYR A 120 -5.86 11.79 6.01
N PRO A 121 -5.79 11.96 4.67
CA PRO A 121 -4.57 12.39 3.98
C PRO A 121 -4.12 13.82 4.32
N ALA A 122 -5.01 14.64 4.90
CA ALA A 122 -4.70 15.99 5.34
C ALA A 122 -4.05 16.06 6.74
N ARG A 123 -3.94 14.93 7.46
CA ARG A 123 -3.33 14.89 8.79
C ARG A 123 -1.81 14.91 8.67
N SER A 124 -1.16 15.73 9.49
CA SER A 124 0.30 15.78 9.54
C SER A 124 0.87 14.44 10.00
N PHE A 125 1.97 14.05 9.37
CA PHE A 125 2.61 12.75 9.54
C PHE A 125 2.90 12.39 11.01
N GLN A 126 3.27 13.39 11.82
CA GLN A 126 3.57 13.24 13.25
C GLN A 126 2.34 12.85 14.09
N ALA A 127 1.14 13.23 13.63
CA ALA A 127 -0.13 13.02 14.35
C ALA A 127 -0.88 11.75 13.92
N LEU A 128 -0.32 10.95 13.01
CA LEU A 128 -0.98 9.74 12.53
C LEU A 128 -1.18 8.71 13.66
N ARG A 129 -2.38 8.15 13.74
CA ARG A 129 -2.83 7.25 14.81
C ARG A 129 -2.79 5.78 14.37
N HIS A 130 -2.70 4.89 15.35
CA HIS A 130 -2.96 3.48 15.16
C HIS A 130 -4.44 3.19 15.38
N PHE A 131 -5.03 2.28 14.60
CA PHE A 131 -6.39 1.81 14.78
C PHE A 131 -6.35 0.32 15.08
N GLU A 132 -6.86 -0.09 16.23
CA GLU A 132 -6.89 -1.51 16.63
C GLU A 132 -7.79 -2.35 15.70
N ASN A 133 -8.75 -1.72 15.02
CA ASN A 133 -9.70 -2.38 14.12
C ASN A 133 -9.17 -2.54 12.68
N SER A 134 -7.95 -2.10 12.36
CA SER A 134 -7.36 -2.32 11.03
C SER A 134 -6.76 -3.73 10.92
N PRO A 135 -6.84 -4.38 9.75
CA PRO A 135 -6.20 -5.68 9.53
C PRO A 135 -4.69 -5.58 9.83
N GLN A 136 -4.12 -6.55 10.56
CA GLN A 136 -2.72 -6.52 10.99
C GLN A 136 -1.88 -7.55 10.25
N LEU A 137 -0.71 -7.14 9.76
CA LEU A 137 0.30 -8.04 9.25
C LEU A 137 0.84 -8.93 10.39
N PRO A 138 1.24 -10.18 10.10
CA PRO A 138 1.83 -11.06 11.11
C PRO A 138 3.22 -10.64 11.59
N GLY A 139 3.83 -9.68 10.91
CA GLY A 139 5.17 -9.20 11.20
C GLY A 139 5.38 -7.76 10.77
N GLY A 140 6.58 -7.25 10.99
CA GLY A 140 7.04 -5.98 10.42
C GLY A 140 7.17 -6.07 8.90
N TYR A 141 7.13 -4.94 8.20
CA TYR A 141 7.36 -4.91 6.75
C TYR A 141 8.63 -5.64 6.31
N ALA A 142 9.74 -5.48 7.05
CA ALA A 142 10.98 -6.20 6.74
C ALA A 142 10.81 -7.73 6.78
N SER A 143 10.06 -8.26 7.75
CA SER A 143 9.75 -9.68 7.80
C SER A 143 8.76 -10.12 6.71
N MET A 144 7.92 -9.22 6.22
CA MET A 144 6.95 -9.50 5.16
C MET A 144 7.51 -9.36 3.74
N LEU A 145 8.62 -8.64 3.56
CA LEU A 145 9.29 -8.49 2.26
C LEU A 145 9.77 -9.84 1.70
N LEU A 146 10.47 -10.64 2.53
CA LEU A 146 10.97 -11.94 2.11
C LEU A 146 9.88 -12.91 1.63
N PRO A 147 8.78 -13.14 2.39
CA PRO A 147 7.70 -13.98 1.92
C PRO A 147 6.99 -13.37 0.71
N ALA A 148 6.87 -12.04 0.57
CA ALA A 148 6.26 -11.43 -0.61
C ALA A 148 7.00 -11.75 -1.93
N TYR A 149 8.30 -12.02 -1.88
CA TYR A 149 9.08 -12.50 -3.04
C TYR A 149 8.98 -14.02 -3.27
N LEU A 150 8.34 -14.77 -2.37
CA LEU A 150 8.17 -16.23 -2.44
C LEU A 150 6.67 -16.56 -2.50
N PRO A 151 6.07 -16.67 -3.70
CA PRO A 151 4.61 -16.74 -3.86
C PRO A 151 3.91 -17.86 -3.07
N SER A 152 4.53 -19.05 -2.97
CA SER A 152 3.96 -20.17 -2.21
C SER A 152 3.80 -19.83 -0.73
N LEU A 153 4.84 -19.23 -0.12
CA LEU A 153 4.82 -18.82 1.28
C LEU A 153 3.87 -17.64 1.49
N TRP A 154 3.87 -16.67 0.56
CA TRP A 154 2.98 -15.51 0.62
C TRP A 154 1.51 -15.92 0.61
N PHE A 155 1.07 -16.71 -0.37
CA PHE A 155 -0.33 -17.11 -0.51
C PHE A 155 -0.79 -18.00 0.64
N GLU A 156 0.07 -18.89 1.13
CA GLU A 156 -0.28 -19.71 2.32
C GLU A 156 -0.50 -18.84 3.56
N LEU A 157 0.30 -17.78 3.73
CA LEU A 157 0.26 -16.90 4.90
C LEU A 157 -0.86 -15.87 4.82
N MET A 158 -1.01 -15.20 3.67
CA MET A 158 -1.87 -14.04 3.53
C MET A 158 -3.29 -14.39 3.10
N ASP A 159 -3.51 -15.42 2.29
CA ASP A 159 -4.87 -15.78 1.88
C ASP A 159 -5.73 -16.18 3.08
N ARG A 160 -5.16 -16.93 4.03
CA ARG A 160 -5.83 -17.27 5.29
C ARG A 160 -6.20 -16.03 6.10
N ARG A 161 -5.27 -15.07 6.21
CA ARG A 161 -5.51 -13.82 6.95
C ARG A 161 -6.58 -12.95 6.32
N VAL A 162 -6.62 -12.87 5.00
CA VAL A 162 -7.67 -12.12 4.29
C VAL A 162 -9.04 -12.78 4.55
N ILE A 163 -9.11 -14.11 4.50
CA ILE A 163 -10.35 -14.86 4.78
C ILE A 163 -10.80 -14.66 6.23
N GLU A 164 -9.88 -14.75 7.19
CA GLU A 164 -10.13 -14.48 8.61
C GLU A 164 -10.62 -13.04 8.84
N HIS A 165 -9.98 -12.06 8.19
CA HIS A 165 -10.36 -10.65 8.30
C HIS A 165 -11.81 -10.40 7.86
N TYR A 166 -12.23 -11.02 6.76
CA TYR A 166 -13.60 -10.95 6.27
C TYR A 166 -14.53 -12.01 6.87
N LYS A 167 -14.11 -12.70 7.94
CA LYS A 167 -14.93 -13.69 8.67
C LYS A 167 -15.47 -14.82 7.78
N GLY A 168 -14.69 -15.22 6.77
CA GLY A 168 -15.09 -16.23 5.79
C GLY A 168 -15.91 -15.71 4.60
N ASP A 169 -16.24 -14.41 4.55
CA ASP A 169 -16.98 -13.84 3.42
C ASP A 169 -16.07 -13.61 2.20
N LEU A 170 -15.96 -14.64 1.34
CA LEU A 170 -15.14 -14.59 0.12
C LEU A 170 -15.61 -13.51 -0.88
N SER A 171 -16.86 -13.02 -0.79
CA SER A 171 -17.37 -12.01 -1.72
C SER A 171 -16.70 -10.65 -1.56
N LYS A 172 -16.15 -10.39 -0.37
CA LYS A 172 -15.46 -9.13 -0.02
C LYS A 172 -13.97 -9.12 -0.36
N ILE A 173 -13.44 -10.24 -0.86
CA ILE A 173 -12.01 -10.40 -1.14
C ILE A 173 -11.70 -10.01 -2.57
N ASN A 174 -10.63 -9.23 -2.76
CA ASN A 174 -10.08 -9.00 -4.09
C ASN A 174 -9.33 -10.25 -4.57
N MET A 175 -9.82 -10.88 -5.64
CA MET A 175 -9.21 -12.06 -6.24
C MET A 175 -8.81 -11.77 -7.68
N ASP A 176 -7.85 -12.55 -8.19
CA ASP A 176 -7.53 -12.57 -9.62
C ASP A 176 -8.80 -12.89 -10.44
N PRO A 177 -9.27 -11.98 -11.32
CA PRO A 177 -10.51 -12.16 -12.08
C PRO A 177 -10.52 -13.45 -12.91
N ASP A 178 -9.36 -13.82 -13.48
CA ASP A 178 -9.25 -14.98 -14.38
C ASP A 178 -9.28 -16.30 -13.61
N ARG A 179 -8.90 -16.27 -12.33
CA ARG A 179 -8.84 -17.46 -11.45
C ARG A 179 -9.91 -17.45 -10.36
N ARG A 180 -10.88 -16.54 -10.44
CA ARG A 180 -11.86 -16.32 -9.37
C ARG A 180 -12.63 -17.58 -9.01
N GLU A 181 -13.14 -18.32 -10.00
CA GLU A 181 -13.89 -19.55 -9.75
C GLU A 181 -13.02 -20.65 -9.10
N GLU A 182 -11.77 -20.79 -9.56
CA GLU A 182 -10.79 -21.72 -9.00
C GLU A 182 -10.49 -21.38 -7.53
N LEU A 183 -10.22 -20.10 -7.24
CA LEU A 183 -9.88 -19.61 -5.90
C LEU A 183 -11.07 -19.71 -4.93
N MET A 184 -12.28 -19.38 -5.39
CA MET A 184 -13.51 -19.56 -4.61
C MET A 184 -13.68 -21.01 -4.17
N LYS A 185 -13.51 -21.97 -5.10
CA LYS A 185 -13.59 -23.39 -4.81
C LYS A 185 -12.47 -23.86 -3.89
N LYS A 186 -11.23 -23.37 -4.11
CA LYS A 186 -10.07 -23.72 -3.29
C LYS A 186 -10.26 -23.33 -1.83
N TYR A 187 -10.86 -22.18 -1.56
CA TYR A 187 -11.00 -21.62 -0.22
C TYR A 187 -12.37 -21.83 0.44
N GLU A 188 -13.33 -22.43 -0.25
CA GLU A 188 -14.70 -22.67 0.24
C GLU A 188 -14.74 -23.33 1.63
N GLN A 189 -13.97 -24.41 1.83
CA GLN A 189 -13.96 -25.14 3.10
C GLN A 189 -13.38 -24.31 4.24
N LEU A 190 -12.30 -23.56 3.98
CA LEU A 190 -11.66 -22.69 4.97
C LEU A 190 -12.57 -21.51 5.33
N ALA A 191 -13.24 -20.94 4.34
CA ALA A 191 -14.22 -19.88 4.54
C ALA A 191 -15.39 -20.34 5.43
N ALA A 192 -15.96 -21.51 5.12
CA ALA A 192 -17.06 -22.08 5.92
C ALA A 192 -16.65 -22.38 7.36
N SER A 193 -15.45 -22.94 7.59
CA SER A 193 -14.96 -23.19 8.96
C SER A 193 -14.73 -21.90 9.75
N THR A 194 -14.22 -20.86 9.07
CA THR A 194 -13.98 -19.54 9.69
C THR A 194 -15.29 -18.87 10.09
N ALA A 195 -16.28 -18.87 9.20
CA ALA A 195 -17.60 -18.31 9.49
C ALA A 195 -18.29 -19.02 10.68
N ALA A 196 -18.24 -20.36 10.70
CA ALA A 196 -18.82 -21.15 11.79
C ALA A 196 -18.14 -20.87 13.15
N GLN A 197 -16.82 -20.66 13.15
CA GLN A 197 -16.07 -20.32 14.36
C GLN A 197 -16.46 -18.94 14.90
N GLU A 198 -16.65 -17.96 14.01
CA GLU A 198 -17.05 -16.60 14.37
C GLU A 198 -18.49 -16.55 14.91
N ASP A 199 -19.42 -17.31 14.30
CA ASP A 199 -20.79 -17.43 14.78
C ASP A 199 -20.84 -18.05 16.19
N ALA A 200 -20.04 -19.10 16.43
CA ALA A 200 -19.92 -19.73 17.74
C ALA A 200 -19.33 -18.78 18.80
N LEU A 201 -18.33 -17.98 18.43
CA LEU A 201 -17.74 -16.97 19.31
C LEU A 201 -18.78 -15.89 19.69
N THR A 202 -19.56 -15.43 18.71
CA THR A 202 -20.59 -14.41 18.91
C THR A 202 -21.70 -14.91 19.84
N GLN A 203 -22.10 -16.19 19.71
CA GLN A 203 -23.09 -16.82 20.59
C GLN A 203 -22.58 -17.04 22.02
N ALA A 204 -21.29 -17.30 22.21
CA ALA A 204 -20.71 -17.52 23.53
C ALA A 204 -20.55 -16.23 24.37
N VAL A 205 -20.59 -15.07 23.73
CA VAL A 205 -20.41 -13.75 24.36
C VAL A 205 -21.75 -13.01 24.54
N SER A 206 -22.84 -13.51 23.95
CA SER A 206 -24.21 -13.02 24.10
C SER A 206 -24.95 -13.65 25.29
#